data_AF-A0A061FGQ0-F1
#
_entry.id   AF-A0A061FGQ0-F1
#
_cell.length_a   1.000
_cell.length_b   1.000
_cell.length_c   1.000
_cell.angle_alpha   90.00
_cell.angle_beta   90.00
_cell.angle_gamma   90.00
#
_symmetry.space_group_name_H-M   'P 1'
#
loop_
_entity.id
_entity.type
_entity.pdbx_description
1 polymer ?
#
loop_
_entity_poly.entity_id
_entity_poly.type
_entity_poly.pdbx_seq_one_letter_code
_entity_poly.pdbx_strand_id
1 'polypeptide(L)'
;MLELLERKRVRVPETNEVIIQQLDGPLTQYLPSNSRIVGLSYNAEKVMDINDYLSTMADDVTPIFVMGAMVRGKVNKAGTDNYISISNYPLSAAYSTALVFIALANKWELH
;
A
#
# COMPACT_ATOMS: atom_id res chain seq x y z
N MET A 1 4.22 -0.82 -19.53
CA MET A 1 4.37 0.55 -18.97
C MET A 1 4.44 1.65 -20.02
N LEU A 2 5.14 1.47 -21.16
CA LEU A 2 5.23 2.50 -22.21
C LEU A 2 3.86 3.04 -22.65
N GLU A 3 2.95 2.13 -23.02
CA GLU A 3 1.60 2.51 -23.45
C GLU A 3 0.85 3.33 -22.39
N LEU A 4 0.96 2.95 -21.11
CA LEU A 4 0.33 3.67 -20.01
C LEU A 4 0.83 5.11 -19.92
N LEU A 5 2.14 5.35 -20.11
CA LEU A 5 2.74 6.67 -20.02
C LEU A 5 2.40 7.54 -21.24
N GLU A 6 2.37 6.96 -22.44
CA GLU A 6 2.05 7.69 -23.67
C GLU A 6 0.56 8.01 -23.77
N ARG A 7 -0.31 7.05 -23.44
CA ARG A 7 -1.75 7.15 -23.65
C ARG A 7 -2.55 7.46 -22.39
N LYS A 8 -1.90 7.50 -21.21
CA LYS A 8 -2.51 7.64 -19.88
C LYS A 8 -3.48 6.53 -19.49
N ARG A 9 -3.63 5.50 -20.32
CA ARG A 9 -4.51 4.34 -20.08
C ARG A 9 -4.07 3.14 -20.90
N VAL A 10 -4.34 1.94 -20.39
CA VAL A 10 -4.17 0.65 -21.08
C VAL A 10 -5.54 -0.02 -21.15
N ARG A 11 -5.85 -0.62 -22.29
CA ARG A 11 -7.15 -1.24 -22.56
C ARG A 11 -7.03 -2.71 -22.93
N VAL A 12 -8.07 -3.50 -22.60
CA VAL A 12 -8.22 -4.88 -23.07
C VAL A 12 -8.49 -4.85 -24.58
N PRO A 13 -7.74 -5.60 -25.41
CA PRO A 13 -7.91 -5.59 -26.87
C PRO A 13 -9.33 -5.98 -27.34
N GLU A 14 -9.95 -6.96 -26.68
CA GLU A 14 -11.22 -7.55 -27.11
C GLU A 14 -12.43 -6.71 -26.67
N THR A 15 -12.42 -6.21 -25.43
CA THR A 15 -13.56 -5.52 -24.82
C THR A 15 -13.41 -3.99 -24.82
N ASN A 16 -12.23 -3.48 -25.15
CA ASN A 16 -11.87 -2.06 -25.07
C ASN A 16 -12.00 -1.47 -23.65
N GLU A 17 -12.10 -2.31 -22.61
CA GLU A 17 -12.20 -1.90 -21.21
C GLU A 17 -10.86 -1.33 -20.70
N VAL A 18 -10.91 -0.28 -19.86
CA VAL A 18 -9.69 0.30 -19.26
C VAL A 18 -9.28 -0.52 -18.04
N ILE A 19 -8.08 -1.10 -18.05
CA ILE A 19 -7.54 -1.91 -16.94
C ILE A 19 -6.57 -1.14 -16.05
N ILE A 20 -5.85 -0.17 -16.62
CA ILE A 20 -4.91 0.69 -15.89
C ILE A 20 -5.04 2.11 -16.44
N GLN A 21 -5.14 3.10 -15.56
CA GLN A 21 -5.28 4.51 -15.92
C GLN A 21 -4.40 5.38 -15.02
N GLN A 22 -3.78 6.40 -15.60
CA GLN A 22 -3.17 7.48 -14.83
C GLN A 22 -4.26 8.42 -14.31
N LEU A 23 -4.27 8.63 -13.00
CA LEU A 23 -5.17 9.56 -12.32
C LEU A 23 -4.46 10.87 -11.98
N ASP A 24 -5.20 11.97 -11.98
CA ASP A 24 -4.68 13.28 -11.57
C ASP A 24 -4.59 13.35 -10.04
N GLY A 25 -3.62 14.09 -9.52
CA GLY A 25 -3.43 14.22 -8.07
C GLY A 25 -4.47 15.12 -7.39
N PRO A 26 -4.64 15.01 -6.06
CA PRO A 26 -3.91 14.14 -5.12
C PRO A 26 -4.56 12.76 -4.95
N LEU A 27 -3.77 11.71 -4.66
CA LEU A 27 -4.28 10.32 -4.50
C LEU A 27 -5.41 10.21 -3.46
N THR A 28 -5.36 11.02 -2.40
CA THR A 28 -6.32 11.01 -1.29
C THR A 28 -7.76 11.26 -1.74
N GLN A 29 -7.99 11.90 -2.89
CA GLN A 29 -9.34 12.13 -3.42
C GLN A 29 -10.04 10.86 -3.91
N TYR A 30 -9.29 9.79 -4.16
CA TYR A 30 -9.82 8.50 -4.63
C TYR A 30 -9.90 7.45 -3.53
N LEU A 31 -9.43 7.77 -2.32
CA LEU A 31 -9.45 6.85 -1.20
C LEU A 31 -10.80 6.96 -0.46
N PRO A 32 -11.31 5.86 0.11
CA PRO A 32 -12.47 5.90 0.99
C PRO A 32 -12.28 6.89 2.15
N SER A 33 -13.36 7.53 2.61
CA SER A 33 -13.30 8.50 3.72
C SER A 33 -12.85 7.89 5.05
N ASN A 34 -13.06 6.58 5.23
CA ASN A 34 -12.62 5.79 6.39
C ASN A 34 -11.21 5.19 6.22
N SER A 35 -10.38 5.77 5.34
CA SER A 35 -9.02 5.27 5.10
C SER A 35 -8.07 5.61 6.24
N ARG A 36 -7.25 4.65 6.64
CA ARG A 36 -6.09 4.87 7.51
C ARG A 36 -4.82 4.59 6.73
N ILE A 37 -3.99 5.62 6.54
CA ILE A 37 -2.84 5.58 5.62
C ILE A 37 -1.56 5.36 6.42
N VAL A 38 -0.91 4.23 6.18
CA VAL A 38 0.21 3.72 6.97
C VAL A 38 1.42 3.51 6.09
N GLY A 39 2.53 4.16 6.41
CA GLY A 39 3.78 3.98 5.71
C GLY A 39 4.61 2.84 6.28
N LEU A 40 5.12 1.96 5.42
CA LEU A 40 6.14 1.00 5.82
C LEU A 40 7.53 1.62 5.67
N SER A 41 8.29 1.67 6.76
CA SER A 41 9.65 2.18 6.76
C SER A 41 10.53 1.42 7.74
N TYR A 42 11.69 0.94 7.26
CA TYR A 42 12.70 0.31 8.10
C TYR A 42 13.20 1.26 9.22
N ASN A 43 13.30 2.56 8.94
CA ASN A 43 13.74 3.58 9.91
C ASN A 43 12.58 4.14 10.75
N ALA A 44 11.42 3.49 10.80
CA ALA A 44 10.36 3.90 11.71
C ALA A 44 10.79 3.63 13.16
N GLU A 45 10.37 4.50 14.08
CA GLU A 45 10.77 4.43 15.50
C GLU A 45 10.30 3.14 16.19
N LYS A 46 9.17 2.59 15.74
CA LYS A 46 8.54 1.42 16.35
C LYS A 46 8.51 0.25 15.38
N VAL A 47 9.14 -0.84 15.80
CA VAL A 47 8.98 -2.16 15.17
C VAL A 47 7.75 -2.83 15.79
N MET A 48 6.83 -3.29 14.95
CA MET A 48 5.58 -3.94 15.36
C MET A 48 5.33 -5.18 14.52
N ASP A 49 4.77 -6.22 15.13
CA ASP A 49 4.14 -7.30 14.36
C ASP A 49 2.95 -6.72 13.58
N ILE A 50 2.83 -7.12 12.32
CA ILE A 50 1.79 -6.58 11.44
C ILE A 50 0.39 -7.07 11.83
N ASN A 51 0.27 -8.27 12.40
CA ASN A 51 -1.01 -8.79 12.89
C ASN A 51 -1.43 -8.02 14.14
N ASP A 52 -0.50 -7.73 15.05
CA ASP A 52 -0.75 -6.87 16.21
C ASP A 52 -1.16 -5.46 15.77
N TYR A 53 -0.53 -4.94 14.72
CA TYR A 53 -0.91 -3.63 14.19
C TYR A 53 -2.33 -3.64 13.61
N LEU A 54 -2.67 -4.66 12.81
CA LEU A 54 -3.98 -4.82 12.19
C LEU A 54 -5.10 -5.08 13.21
N SER A 55 -4.82 -5.71 14.35
CA SER A 55 -5.79 -5.93 15.42
C SER A 55 -6.18 -4.64 16.16
N THR A 56 -5.33 -3.60 16.11
CA THR A 56 -5.70 -2.27 16.63
C THR A 56 -6.65 -1.49 15.73
N MET A 57 -6.89 -1.95 14.49
CA MET A 57 -7.80 -1.30 13.56
C MET A 57 -9.21 -1.84 13.72
N ALA A 58 -10.17 -0.93 13.91
CA ALA A 58 -11.58 -1.23 13.84
C ALA A 58 -11.96 -1.79 12.45
N ASP A 59 -13.00 -2.62 12.42
CA ASP A 59 -13.42 -3.33 11.20
C ASP A 59 -14.03 -2.40 10.14
N ASP A 60 -14.48 -1.22 10.55
CA ASP A 60 -15.01 -0.16 9.68
C ASP A 60 -13.93 0.76 9.10
N VAL A 61 -12.64 0.50 9.36
CA VAL A 61 -11.52 1.27 8.82
C VAL A 61 -10.89 0.55 7.64
N THR A 62 -10.66 1.29 6.54
CA THR A 62 -9.95 0.76 5.37
C THR A 62 -8.44 0.96 5.52
N PRO A 63 -7.62 -0.09 5.66
CA PRO A 63 -6.17 0.06 5.76
C PRO A 63 -5.56 0.37 4.39
N ILE A 64 -4.77 1.44 4.30
CA ILE A 64 -4.01 1.82 3.10
C ILE A 64 -2.52 1.78 3.43
N PHE A 65 -1.79 0.84 2.84
CA PHE A 65 -0.34 0.71 3.05
C PHE A 65 0.47 1.42 1.97
N VAL A 66 1.36 2.33 2.38
CA VAL A 66 2.31 3.02 1.50
C VAL A 66 3.65 2.31 1.57
N MET A 67 4.03 1.68 0.47
CA MET A 67 5.25 0.89 0.36
C MET A 67 6.22 1.54 -0.63
N GLY A 68 7.51 1.46 -0.34
CA GLY A 68 8.55 2.00 -1.22
C GLY A 68 8.90 1.04 -2.34
N ALA A 69 8.56 1.37 -3.58
CA ALA A 69 9.02 0.67 -4.77
C ALA A 69 10.35 1.25 -5.30
N MET A 70 11.31 1.53 -4.40
CA MET A 70 12.58 2.19 -4.69
C MET A 70 13.74 1.33 -4.21
N VAL A 71 14.90 1.41 -4.86
CA VAL A 71 16.12 0.66 -4.47
C VAL A 71 16.65 1.15 -3.12
N ARG A 72 16.68 2.47 -2.93
CA ARG A 72 17.01 3.14 -1.67
C ARG A 72 16.20 4.41 -1.56
N GLY A 73 15.75 4.74 -0.36
CA GLY A 73 14.99 5.96 -0.10
C GLY A 73 14.06 5.80 1.09
N LYS A 74 13.59 6.92 1.62
CA LYS A 74 12.55 6.94 2.64
C LYS A 74 11.22 7.21 1.96
N VAL A 75 10.22 6.38 2.25
CA VAL A 75 8.84 6.70 1.92
C VAL A 75 8.47 7.95 2.70
N ASN A 76 8.24 9.07 2.02
CA ASN A 76 7.72 10.29 2.62
C ASN A 76 6.60 10.82 1.71
N LYS A 77 5.35 10.56 2.11
CA LYS A 77 4.18 10.95 1.33
C LYS A 77 3.25 11.77 2.22
N ALA A 78 2.93 12.98 1.77
CA ALA A 78 1.95 13.83 2.41
C ALA A 78 0.61 13.07 2.55
N GLY A 79 0.04 13.10 3.76
CA GLY A 79 -1.18 12.35 4.11
C GLY A 79 -0.94 10.92 4.60
N THR A 80 0.28 10.56 5.02
CA THR A 80 0.54 9.32 5.76
C THR A 80 0.37 9.61 7.26
N ASP A 81 -0.49 8.85 7.95
CA ASP A 81 -0.84 9.07 9.35
C ASP A 81 0.30 8.65 10.28
N ASN A 82 0.93 7.51 9.97
CA ASN A 82 2.01 6.94 10.77
C ASN A 82 2.97 6.10 9.91
N TYR A 83 4.18 5.92 10.43
CA TYR A 83 5.16 5.00 9.87
C TYR A 83 5.42 3.86 10.85
N ILE A 84 5.39 2.63 10.37
CA ILE A 84 5.73 1.43 11.14
C ILE A 84 6.86 0.66 10.46
N SER A 85 7.66 -0.02 11.28
CA SER A 85 8.58 -1.03 10.79
C SER A 85 8.01 -2.41 11.15
N ILE A 86 7.99 -3.33 10.18
CA ILE A 86 7.50 -4.71 10.38
C ILE A 86 8.64 -5.71 10.57
N SER A 87 9.88 -5.24 10.60
CA SER A 87 11.06 -6.09 10.79
C SER A 87 12.24 -5.28 11.31
N ASN A 88 13.08 -5.94 12.12
CA ASN A 88 14.38 -5.41 12.53
C ASN A 88 15.43 -5.44 11.41
N TYR A 89 15.08 -6.00 10.24
CA TYR A 89 15.96 -6.08 9.08
C TYR A 89 15.36 -5.34 7.89
N PRO A 90 16.21 -4.76 7.02
CA PRO A 90 15.73 -4.15 5.78
C PRO A 90 15.12 -5.22 4.89
N LEU A 91 13.83 -5.08 4.59
CA LEU A 91 13.11 -5.99 3.71
C LEU A 91 13.03 -5.42 2.29
N SER A 92 12.96 -6.31 1.30
CA SER A 92 12.60 -5.91 -0.05
C SER A 92 11.13 -5.45 -0.09
N ALA A 93 10.79 -4.59 -1.06
CA ALA A 93 9.41 -4.16 -1.28
C ALA A 93 8.46 -5.35 -1.51
N ALA A 94 8.91 -6.35 -2.28
CA ALA A 94 8.13 -7.54 -2.56
C ALA A 94 7.86 -8.37 -1.30
N TYR A 95 8.89 -8.59 -0.47
CA TYR A 95 8.73 -9.41 0.74
C TYR A 95 7.88 -8.70 1.80
N SER A 96 8.09 -7.40 2.01
CA SER A 96 7.24 -6.61 2.91
C SER A 96 5.78 -6.58 2.43
N THR A 97 5.52 -6.45 1.13
CA THR A 97 4.16 -6.56 0.55
C THR A 97 3.54 -7.93 0.84
N ALA A 98 4.30 -9.01 0.67
CA ALA A 98 3.81 -10.36 0.94
C ALA A 98 3.41 -10.56 2.42
N LEU A 99 4.22 -10.07 3.37
CA LEU A 99 3.89 -10.13 4.79
C LEU A 99 2.59 -9.37 5.12
N VAL A 100 2.38 -8.21 4.50
CA VAL A 100 1.13 -7.44 4.65
C VAL A 100 -0.06 -8.23 4.12
N PHE A 101 0.04 -8.83 2.93
CA PHE A 101 -1.06 -9.59 2.36
C PHE A 101 -1.38 -10.86 3.14
N ILE A 102 -0.38 -11.58 3.65
CA ILE A 102 -0.60 -12.74 4.51
C ILE A 102 -1.33 -12.31 5.79
N ALA A 103 -0.92 -11.22 6.42
CA ALA A 103 -1.56 -10.72 7.63
C ALA A 103 -3.01 -10.25 7.39
N LEU A 104 -3.28 -9.60 6.27
CA LEU A 104 -4.64 -9.22 5.86
C LEU A 104 -5.51 -10.45 5.56
N ALA A 105 -4.97 -11.46 4.86
CA ALA A 105 -5.67 -12.71 4.61
C ALA A 105 -6.06 -13.41 5.91
N ASN A 106 -5.15 -13.46 6.89
CA ASN A 106 -5.43 -14.00 8.21
C ASN A 106 -6.51 -13.19 8.96
N LYS A 107 -6.44 -11.84 8.94
CA LYS A 107 -7.46 -10.99 9.60
C LYS A 107 -8.85 -11.19 9.01
N TRP A 108 -8.94 -11.42 7.70
CA TRP A 108 -10.22 -11.60 7.00
C TRP A 108 -10.60 -13.07 6.77
N GLU A 109 -9.89 -14.00 7.40
CA GLU A 109 -10.16 -15.45 7.29
C GLU A 109 -10.24 -15.94 5.83
N LEU A 110 -9.39 -15.38 4.98
CA LEU A 110 -9.25 -15.77 3.58
C LEU A 110 -8.31 -16.98 3.50
N HIS A 111 -8.88 -18.15 3.17
CA HIS A 111 -8.20 -19.43 3.02
C HIS A 111 -8.00 -19.83 1.55
#